data_AF-A0A7X8HEI4-F1
#
_entry.id   AF-A0A7X8HEI4-F1
#
_cell.length_a   1.000
_cell.length_b   1.000
_cell.length_c   1.000
_cell.angle_alpha   90.00
_cell.angle_beta   90.00
_cell.angle_gamma   90.00
#
_symmetry.space_group_name_H-M   'P 1'
#
loop_
_entity.id
_entity.type
_entity.pdbx_description
1 polymer ?
#
loop_
_entity_poly.entity_id
_entity_poly.type
_entity_poly.pdbx_seq_one_letter_code
_entity_poly.pdbx_strand_id
1 'polypeptide(L)' 'MDFSEAELLDHLEKFRKLRYRWVSMEEAISGSLQGRKNLVFTLDDMHRTAADAYLRIPRPAGIVPTPSVSAAQIK' A
#
# COMPACT_ATOMS: atom_id res chain seq x y z
N MET A 1 6.34 -18.11 -6.63
CA MET A 1 6.69 -17.52 -5.33
C MET A 1 5.38 -16.97 -4.82
N ASP A 2 4.74 -17.67 -3.88
CA ASP A 2 3.42 -17.30 -3.40
C ASP A 2 3.58 -16.34 -2.22
N PHE A 3 2.82 -15.26 -2.23
CA PHE A 3 2.75 -14.29 -1.15
C PHE A 3 1.35 -14.38 -0.53
N SER A 4 1.28 -14.66 0.77
CA SER A 4 0.02 -14.86 1.47
C SER A 4 -0.49 -13.58 2.12
N GLU A 5 -1.80 -13.54 2.41
CA GLU A 5 -2.40 -12.45 3.20
C GLU A 5 -1.84 -12.37 4.62
N ALA A 6 -1.44 -13.51 5.20
CA ALA A 6 -0.82 -13.56 6.52
C ALA A 6 0.55 -12.86 6.51
N GLU A 7 1.36 -13.08 5.46
CA GLU A 7 2.64 -12.38 5.28
C GLU A 7 2.43 -10.89 5.03
N LEU A 8 1.41 -10.51 4.23
CA LEU A 8 1.05 -9.11 4.05
C LEU A 8 0.75 -8.44 5.40
N LEU A 9 -0.12 -9.06 6.20
CA LEU A 9 -0.50 -8.54 7.51
C LEU A 9 0.72 -8.41 8.45
N ASP A 10 1.57 -9.44 8.52
CA ASP A 10 2.78 -9.42 9.33
C ASP A 10 3.74 -8.29 8.91
N HIS A 11 3.91 -8.06 7.60
CA HIS A 11 4.71 -6.95 7.10
C HIS A 11 4.15 -5.58 7.51
N LEU A 12 2.83 -5.36 7.34
CA LEU A 12 2.19 -4.11 7.74
C LEU A 12 2.36 -3.84 9.25
N GLU A 13 2.21 -4.89 10.08
CA GLU A 13 2.40 -4.79 11.52
C GLU A 13 3.87 -4.51 11.90
N LYS A 14 4.84 -5.10 11.19
CA LYS A 14 6.26 -4.80 11.38
C LYS A 14 6.57 -3.34 11.10
N PHE A 15 6.06 -2.77 10.01
CA PHE A 15 6.24 -1.35 9.70
C PHE A 15 5.64 -0.44 10.76
N ARG A 16 4.44 -0.79 11.25
CA ARG A 16 3.79 -0.07 12.36
C ARG A 16 4.63 -0.10 13.63
N LYS A 17 5.15 -1.27 14.03
CA LYS A 17 6.04 -1.44 15.19
C LYS A 17 7.34 -0.64 15.06
N LEU A 18 7.89 -0.56 13.85
CA LEU A 18 9.08 0.22 13.52
C LEU A 18 8.82 1.73 13.40
N ARG A 19 7.59 2.19 13.67
CA ARG A 19 7.14 3.59 13.61
C ARG A 19 7.24 4.20 12.22
N TYR A 20 6.99 3.40 11.17
CA TYR A 20 6.73 3.95 9.86
C TYR A 20 5.34 4.58 9.82
N ARG A 21 5.22 5.66 9.06
CA ARG A 21 3.98 6.35 8.75
C ARG A 21 3.59 6.06 7.31
N TRP A 22 2.35 5.65 7.11
CA TRP A 22 1.76 5.59 5.78
C TRP A 22 1.43 7.01 5.32
N VAL A 23 1.87 7.37 4.11
CA VAL A 23 1.65 8.68 3.50
C VAL A 23 0.99 8.51 2.14
N SER A 24 0.26 9.52 1.69
CA SER A 24 -0.28 9.52 0.33
C SER A 24 0.83 9.75 -0.70
N MET A 25 0.56 9.36 -1.95
CA MET A 25 1.45 9.70 -3.06
C MET A 25 1.58 11.22 -3.24
N GLU A 26 0.53 11.98 -2.97
CA GLU A 26 0.54 13.45 -3.03
C GLU A 26 1.51 14.04 -1.98
N GLU A 27 1.50 13.52 -0.75
CA GLU A 27 2.46 13.92 0.29
C GLU A 27 3.91 13.61 -0.13
N ALA A 28 4.13 12.47 -0.78
CA ALA A 28 5.44 12.06 -1.27
C ALA A 28 5.95 12.96 -2.42
N ILE A 29 5.07 13.31 -3.36
CA ILE A 29 5.42 14.17 -4.52
C ILE A 29 5.60 15.62 -4.10
N SER A 30 4.72 16.15 -3.25
CA SER A 30 4.78 17.55 -2.81
C SER A 30 5.95 17.86 -1.86
N GLY A 31 6.63 16.83 -1.35
CA GLY A 31 7.68 17.00 -0.34
C GLY A 31 7.14 17.33 1.05
N SER A 32 5.84 17.18 1.30
CA SER A 32 5.18 17.43 2.59
C SER A 32 5.45 16.35 3.66
N LEU A 33 6.50 15.56 3.47
CA LEU A 33 6.86 14.44 4.33
C LEU A 33 7.42 14.93 5.66
N GLN A 34 7.04 14.24 6.74
CA GLN A 34 7.56 14.51 8.08
C GLN A 34 8.46 13.36 8.53
N GLY A 35 9.62 13.70 9.10
CA GLY A 35 10.58 12.70 9.56
C GLY A 35 11.17 11.84 8.42
N ARG A 36 11.72 10.68 8.78
CA ARG A 36 12.51 9.82 7.86
C ARG A 36 11.88 8.46 7.56
N LYS A 37 10.71 8.16 8.12
CA LYS A 37 10.08 6.83 8.07
C LYS A 37 8.70 6.89 7.44
N ASN A 38 8.65 7.23 6.16
CA ASN A 38 7.41 7.35 5.40
C ASN A 38 7.32 6.20 4.38
N LEU A 39 6.13 5.63 4.21
CA LEU A 39 5.86 4.57 3.24
C LEU A 39 4.65 4.96 2.39
N VAL A 40 4.77 4.77 1.09
CA VAL A 40 3.64 4.77 0.16
C VAL A 40 3.28 3.33 -0.12
N PHE A 41 1.98 3.03 -0.11
CA PHE A 41 1.46 1.73 -0.51
C PHE A 41 0.89 1.84 -1.93
N THR A 42 1.33 0.98 -2.85
CA THR A 42 0.85 0.97 -4.24
C THR A 42 0.16 -0.36 -4.55
N LEU A 43 -0.81 -0.34 -5.46
CA LEU A 43 -1.43 -1.53 -6.03
C LEU A 43 -1.29 -1.47 -7.55
N ASP A 44 -0.44 -2.33 -8.10
CA ASP A 44 -0.21 -2.42 -9.55
C ASP A 44 -1.19 -3.39 -10.21
N ASP A 45 -1.42 -3.20 -11.52
CA ASP A 45 -2.28 -4.00 -12.41
C ASP A 45 -3.75 -4.12 -12.00
N MET A 46 -4.15 -3.56 -10.86
CA MET A 46 -5.49 -3.61 -10.28
C MET A 46 -6.15 -5.00 -10.38
N HIS A 47 -5.36 -6.07 -10.27
CA HIS A 47 -5.87 -7.42 -10.39
C HIS A 47 -6.91 -7.67 -9.29
N ARG A 48 -8.02 -8.33 -9.61
CA ARG A 48 -9.15 -8.51 -8.68
C ARG A 48 -8.73 -9.08 -7.32
N THR A 49 -7.81 -10.04 -7.31
CA THR A 49 -7.30 -10.64 -6.08
C THR A 49 -6.54 -9.62 -5.20
N ALA A 50 -5.81 -8.69 -5.79
CA ALA A 50 -5.12 -7.62 -5.08
C ALA A 50 -6.12 -6.61 -4.50
N ALA A 51 -7.18 -6.28 -5.24
CA ALA A 51 -8.26 -5.44 -4.74
C ALA A 51 -9.01 -6.09 -3.57
N ASP A 52 -9.32 -7.39 -3.66
CA ASP A 52 -9.99 -8.14 -2.59
C ASP A 52 -9.10 -8.29 -1.34
N ALA A 53 -7.79 -8.48 -1.52
CA ALA A 53 -6.82 -8.48 -0.41
C ALA A 53 -6.68 -7.09 0.22
N TYR A 54 -6.72 -6.03 -0.60
CA TYR A 54 -6.70 -4.64 -0.11
C TYR A 54 -7.88 -4.33 0.82
N LEU A 55 -9.09 -4.74 0.42
CA LEU A 55 -10.28 -4.51 1.23
C LEU A 55 -10.24 -5.23 2.58
N ARG A 56 -9.53 -6.36 2.66
CA ARG A 56 -9.44 -7.20 3.87
C ARG A 56 -8.29 -6.83 4.79
N ILE A 57 -7.14 -6.39 4.27
CA ILE A 57 -5.91 -6.27 5.06
C ILE A 57 -5.43 -4.80 5.22
N PRO A 58 -4.97 -4.07 4.19
CA PRO A 58 -4.52 -2.68 4.36
C PRO A 58 -5.65 -1.68 4.69
N ARG A 59 -6.86 -1.85 4.13
CA ARG A 59 -7.96 -0.89 4.35
C ARG A 59 -8.37 -0.80 5.83
N PRO A 60 -8.59 -1.91 6.57
CA PRO A 60 -8.85 -1.85 8.02
C PRO A 60 -7.68 -1.26 8.83
N ALA A 61 -6.45 -1.36 8.33
CA ALA A 61 -5.27 -0.74 8.95
C ALA A 61 -5.14 0.78 8.67
N GLY A 62 -6.11 1.38 7.97
CA GLY A 62 -6.12 2.82 7.64
C GLY A 62 -5.15 3.19 6.51
N ILE A 63 -4.68 2.22 5.73
CA ILE A 63 -3.73 2.43 4.64
C ILE A 63 -4.52 2.69 3.35
N VAL A 64 -4.26 3.82 2.71
CA VAL A 64 -4.86 4.17 1.42
C VAL A 64 -3.85 3.88 0.31
N PRO A 65 -4.17 2.99 -0.64
CA PRO A 65 -3.26 2.61 -1.70
C PRO A 65 -3.28 3.67 -2.80
N THR A 66 -2.16 3.81 -3.50
CA THR A 66 -2.12 4.49 -4.78
C THR A 66 -2.27 3.43 -5.88
N PRO A 67 -3.41 3.38 -6.59
CA PRO A 67 -3.58 2.44 -7.68
C PRO A 67 -2.72 2.85 -8.87
N SER A 68 -2.09 1.86 -9.49
CA SER A 68 -1.38 1.99 -10.76
C SER A 68 -1.99 1.00 -11.73
N VAL A 69 -2.31 1.48 -12.92
CA VAL A 69 -2.90 0.68 -14.00
C VAL A 69 -1.98 0.71 -15.20
N SER A 70 -1.74 -0.45 -15.80
CA SER A 70 -1.04 -0.49 -17.08
C SER A 70 -1.95 0.10 -18.15
N ALA A 71 -1.42 1.02 -18.98
CA ALA A 71 -2.17 1.62 -20.08
C ALA A 71 -2.76 0.59 -21.06
N ALA A 72 -2.16 -0.61 -21.15
CA ALA A 72 -2.67 -1.71 -21.96
C ALA A 72 -3.97 -2.35 -21.42
N GLN A 73 -4.30 -2.12 -20.15
CA GLN A 73 -5.50 -2.64 -19.48
C GLN A 73 -6.67 -1.64 -19.50
N ILE A 74 -6.42 -0.39 -19.90
CA ILE A 74 -7.44 0.64 -20.10
C ILE A 74 -7.87 0.57 -21.58
N LYS A 75 -8.80 -0.33 -21.89
CA LYS A 75 -9.47 -0.39 -23.20
C LYS A 75 -10.91 0.02 -23.08
#